data_AF-A0A6J1NHJ2-F1
#
_entry.id   AF-A0A6J1NHJ2-F1
#
_cell.length_a   1.000
_cell.length_b   1.000
_cell.length_c   1.000
_cell.angle_alpha   90.00
_cell.angle_beta   90.00
_cell.angle_gamma   90.00
#
_symmetry.space_group_name_H-M   'P 1'
#
loop_
_entity.id
_entity.type
_entity.pdbx_description
1 polymer ?
#
loop_
_entity_poly.entity_id
_entity_poly.type
_entity_poly.pdbx_seq_one_letter_code
_entity_poly.pdbx_strand_id
1 'polypeptide(L)'
;MAPCRAASEKQLELLLEFIEKHKNVFLNNLGGGPLARQTSIQKWEEISRKLNSVGSGCNKTAIEWKRYWTLLKSRTKVKAVDVRRASIAARSSSNYKPPLTPIEKRIIGILGKEALEIKSETRIPIKIADPPSEPARCPSPMEEIIFEEHLSLSSIETTDVENTPQWAMEIENKRLESHTKIYQEIKGVKNAIEAQTVAINRVGDLLAA
;
A
#
# COMPACT_ATOMS: atom_id res chain seq x y z
N MET A 1 -23.27 13.88 -3.47
CA MET A 1 -23.14 12.41 -3.37
C MET A 1 -22.44 12.07 -2.06
N ALA A 2 -23.03 11.24 -1.20
CA ALA A 2 -22.40 10.83 0.06
C ALA A 2 -21.24 9.86 -0.23
N PRO A 3 -20.09 9.96 0.48
CA PRO A 3 -19.01 9.01 0.32
C PRO A 3 -19.46 7.63 0.80
N CYS A 4 -19.41 6.63 -0.10
CA CYS A 4 -19.73 5.25 0.25
C CYS A 4 -18.66 4.70 1.20
N ARG A 5 -19.07 4.45 2.45
CA ARG A 5 -18.18 4.08 3.56
C ARG A 5 -17.71 2.62 3.53
N ALA A 6 -18.44 1.72 2.87
CA ALA A 6 -18.11 0.29 2.83
C ALA A 6 -18.19 -0.28 1.39
N ALA A 7 -17.28 -1.19 1.07
CA ALA A 7 -17.34 -1.99 -0.15
C ALA A 7 -18.50 -2.99 -0.03
N SER A 8 -19.25 -3.18 -1.13
CA SER A 8 -20.27 -4.21 -1.20
C SER A 8 -19.63 -5.60 -1.08
N GLU A 9 -20.38 -6.58 -0.55
CA GLU A 9 -19.93 -7.98 -0.49
C GLU A 9 -19.51 -8.50 -1.87
N LYS A 10 -20.25 -8.16 -2.93
CA LYS A 10 -19.91 -8.54 -4.31
C LYS A 10 -18.60 -7.90 -4.78
N GLN A 11 -18.32 -6.66 -4.39
CA GLN A 11 -17.03 -6.01 -4.67
C GLN A 11 -15.91 -6.71 -3.90
N LEU A 12 -16.16 -7.13 -2.65
CA LEU A 12 -15.19 -7.82 -1.83
C LEU A 12 -14.84 -9.20 -2.38
N GLU A 13 -15.83 -9.96 -2.84
CA GLU A 13 -15.61 -11.25 -3.50
C GLU A 13 -14.77 -11.13 -4.77
N LEU A 14 -15.07 -10.14 -5.61
CA LEU A 14 -14.31 -9.85 -6.83
C LEU A 14 -12.88 -9.40 -6.52
N LEU A 15 -12.71 -8.60 -5.48
CA LEU A 15 -11.39 -8.20 -4.98
C LEU A 15 -10.56 -9.41 -4.58
N LEU A 16 -11.15 -10.32 -3.79
CA LEU A 16 -10.46 -11.53 -3.34
C LEU A 16 -10.13 -12.49 -4.49
N GLU A 17 -11.06 -12.71 -5.43
CA GLU A 17 -10.84 -13.57 -6.59
C GLU A 17 -9.66 -13.07 -7.45
N PHE A 18 -9.57 -11.76 -7.67
CA PHE A 18 -8.48 -11.19 -8.45
C PHE A 18 -7.14 -11.25 -7.72
N ILE A 19 -7.14 -10.98 -6.41
CA ILE A 19 -5.94 -11.08 -5.58
C ILE A 19 -5.43 -12.53 -5.52
N GLU A 20 -6.33 -13.51 -5.45
CA GLU A 20 -5.99 -14.92 -5.52
C GLU A 20 -5.29 -15.32 -6.82
N LYS A 21 -5.70 -14.73 -7.94
CA LYS A 21 -5.07 -14.95 -9.26
C LYS A 21 -3.71 -14.25 -9.39
N HIS A 22 -3.48 -13.18 -8.64
CA HIS A 22 -2.28 -12.33 -8.75
C HIS A 22 -1.53 -12.17 -7.42
N LYS A 23 -1.45 -13.25 -6.62
CA LYS A 23 -0.86 -13.23 -5.26
C LYS A 23 0.52 -12.59 -5.20
N ASN A 24 1.37 -12.88 -6.19
CA ASN A 24 2.73 -12.32 -6.30
C ASN A 24 2.76 -10.79 -6.33
N VAL A 25 1.75 -10.13 -6.90
CA VAL A 25 1.68 -8.66 -6.99
C VAL A 25 1.09 -8.06 -5.71
N PHE A 26 0.14 -8.75 -5.08
CA PHE A 26 -0.63 -8.21 -3.95
C PHE A 26 -0.10 -8.56 -2.55
N LEU A 27 0.76 -9.58 -2.47
CA LEU A 27 1.39 -10.03 -1.23
C LEU A 27 2.82 -9.49 -1.05
N ASN A 28 3.59 -9.37 -2.13
CA ASN A 28 4.98 -8.92 -2.06
C ASN A 28 5.07 -7.40 -1.99
N ASN A 29 5.10 -6.87 -0.77
CA ASN A 29 5.22 -5.43 -0.52
C ASN A 29 6.70 -4.96 -0.44
N LEU A 30 7.65 -5.88 -0.53
CA LEU A 30 9.07 -5.65 -0.23
C LEU A 30 9.91 -6.29 -1.35
N GLY A 31 10.63 -5.48 -2.14
CA GLY A 31 11.76 -5.97 -2.94
C GLY A 31 11.59 -6.00 -4.47
N GLY A 32 10.44 -5.56 -5.00
CA GLY A 32 10.30 -5.40 -6.45
C GLY A 32 11.02 -4.13 -6.94
N GLY A 33 11.93 -4.26 -7.92
CA GLY A 33 12.52 -3.12 -8.63
C GLY A 33 11.46 -2.24 -9.34
N PRO A 34 11.87 -1.16 -10.03
CA PRO A 34 10.95 -0.20 -10.65
C PRO A 34 9.83 -0.84 -11.49
N LEU A 35 10.14 -1.89 -12.24
CA LEU A 35 9.17 -2.62 -13.07
C LEU A 35 8.06 -3.27 -12.24
N ALA A 36 8.39 -3.91 -11.12
CA ALA A 36 7.41 -4.56 -10.26
C ALA A 36 6.47 -3.54 -9.58
N ARG A 37 6.98 -2.34 -9.28
CA ARG A 37 6.14 -1.22 -8.78
C ARG A 37 5.14 -0.78 -9.84
N GLN A 38 5.59 -0.63 -11.09
CA GLN A 38 4.72 -0.27 -12.21
C GLN A 38 3.65 -1.33 -12.45
N THR A 39 4.01 -2.62 -12.46
CA THR A 39 3.04 -3.72 -12.58
C THR A 39 2.02 -3.70 -11.43
N SER A 40 2.46 -3.39 -10.21
CA SER A 40 1.58 -3.28 -9.05
C SER A 40 0.56 -2.16 -9.23
N ILE A 41 1.00 -0.98 -9.68
CA ILE A 41 0.12 0.16 -9.95
C ILE A 41 -0.92 -0.21 -11.00
N GLN A 42 -0.48 -0.77 -12.13
CA GLN A 42 -1.37 -1.20 -13.22
C GLN A 42 -2.41 -2.21 -12.75
N LYS A 43 -2.02 -3.18 -11.89
CA LYS A 43 -2.94 -4.18 -11.35
C LYS A 43 -3.95 -3.58 -10.37
N TRP A 44 -3.55 -2.58 -9.58
CA TRP A 44 -4.48 -1.84 -8.73
C TRP A 44 -5.47 -0.98 -9.53
N GLU A 45 -5.04 -0.42 -10.67
CA GLU A 45 -5.91 0.31 -11.59
C GLU A 45 -6.87 -0.60 -12.37
N GLU A 46 -6.42 -1.79 -12.76
CA GLU A 46 -7.26 -2.79 -13.40
C GLU A 46 -8.41 -3.22 -12.48
N ILE A 47 -8.10 -3.60 -11.24
CA ILE A 47 -9.13 -4.01 -10.28
C ILE A 47 -10.03 -2.84 -9.88
N SER A 48 -9.51 -1.63 -9.69
CA SER A 48 -10.36 -0.50 -9.29
C SER A 48 -11.45 -0.23 -10.32
N ARG A 49 -11.11 -0.27 -11.61
CA ARG A 49 -12.10 -0.16 -12.71
C ARG A 49 -13.12 -1.28 -12.66
N LYS A 50 -12.68 -2.52 -12.44
CA LYS A 50 -13.58 -3.69 -12.34
C LYS A 50 -14.50 -3.64 -11.12
N LEU A 51 -14.05 -3.08 -10.00
CA LEU A 51 -14.86 -2.94 -8.79
C LEU A 51 -15.85 -1.78 -8.89
N ASN A 52 -15.42 -0.67 -9.49
CA ASN A 52 -16.27 0.51 -9.69
C ASN A 52 -17.31 0.28 -10.80
N SER A 53 -17.11 -0.68 -11.71
CA SER A 53 -18.14 -1.08 -12.68
C SER A 53 -19.24 -1.95 -12.06
N VAL A 54 -19.05 -2.46 -10.84
CA VAL A 54 -20.12 -3.11 -10.08
C VAL A 54 -21.08 -2.02 -9.64
N GLY A 55 -22.25 -1.93 -10.29
CA GLY A 55 -23.29 -0.93 -10.01
C GLY A 55 -23.89 -0.96 -8.59
N SER A 56 -23.36 -1.82 -7.71
CA SER A 56 -23.71 -1.91 -6.30
C SER A 56 -22.43 -1.76 -5.47
N GLY A 57 -22.27 -0.64 -4.76
CA GLY A 57 -21.19 -0.44 -3.81
C GLY A 57 -20.47 0.90 -3.93
N CYS A 58 -19.23 0.94 -3.45
CA CYS A 58 -18.43 2.15 -3.40
C CYS A 58 -17.55 2.31 -4.63
N ASN A 59 -17.48 3.53 -5.16
CA ASN A 59 -16.46 3.90 -6.13
C ASN A 59 -15.23 4.40 -5.38
N LYS A 60 -14.09 3.75 -5.59
CA LYS A 60 -12.82 4.10 -4.97
C LYS A 60 -11.71 4.09 -6.00
N THR A 61 -10.71 4.94 -5.78
CA THR A 61 -9.48 4.97 -6.58
C THR A 61 -8.63 3.72 -6.31
N ALA A 62 -7.68 3.44 -7.20
CA ALA A 62 -6.71 2.35 -7.04
C ALA A 62 -5.97 2.42 -5.68
N ILE A 63 -5.61 3.63 -5.25
CA ILE A 63 -4.92 3.89 -3.98
C ILE A 63 -5.81 3.56 -2.79
N GLU A 64 -7.07 3.99 -2.83
CA GLU A 64 -8.04 3.68 -1.78
C GLU A 64 -8.34 2.18 -1.69
N TRP A 65 -8.43 1.47 -2.82
CA TRP A 65 -8.57 0.01 -2.82
C TRP A 65 -7.34 -0.69 -2.24
N LYS A 66 -6.13 -0.20 -2.53
CA LYS A 66 -4.89 -0.70 -1.92
C LYS A 66 -4.86 -0.47 -0.40
N ARG A 67 -5.27 0.71 0.06
CA ARG A 67 -5.41 1.03 1.49
C ARG A 67 -6.45 0.13 2.16
N TYR A 68 -7.61 -0.03 1.53
CA TYR A 68 -8.67 -0.92 1.99
C TYR A 68 -8.19 -2.36 2.15
N TRP A 69 -7.49 -2.91 1.16
CA TRP A 69 -6.88 -4.25 1.24
C TRP A 69 -5.88 -4.38 2.39
N THR A 70 -5.05 -3.37 2.60
CA THR A 70 -4.06 -3.34 3.69
C THR A 70 -4.73 -3.38 5.06
N LEU A 71 -5.77 -2.56 5.22
CA LEU A 71 -6.58 -2.52 6.44
C LEU A 71 -7.32 -3.84 6.68
N LEU A 72 -7.91 -4.40 5.62
CA LEU A 72 -8.63 -5.67 5.66
C LEU A 72 -7.72 -6.81 6.14
N LYS A 73 -6.51 -6.94 5.56
CA LYS A 73 -5.50 -7.91 6.01
C LYS A 73 -5.19 -7.75 7.51
N SER A 74 -4.92 -6.52 7.94
CA SER A 74 -4.55 -6.24 9.34
C SER A 74 -5.66 -6.66 10.31
N ARG A 75 -6.91 -6.27 10.02
CA ARG A 75 -8.08 -6.64 10.83
C ARG A 75 -8.29 -8.15 10.88
N THR A 76 -8.19 -8.82 9.74
CA THR A 76 -8.32 -10.27 9.67
C THR A 76 -7.23 -10.99 10.47
N LYS A 77 -5.97 -10.53 10.40
CA LYS A 77 -4.87 -11.09 11.19
C LYS A 77 -5.10 -10.95 12.69
N VAL A 78 -5.47 -9.75 13.15
CA VAL A 78 -5.76 -9.49 14.57
C VAL A 78 -6.88 -10.39 15.06
N LYS A 79 -8.00 -10.44 14.33
CA LYS A 79 -9.15 -11.29 14.68
C LYS A 79 -8.78 -12.77 14.71
N ALA A 80 -7.99 -13.25 13.75
CA ALA A 80 -7.55 -14.65 13.71
C ALA A 80 -6.71 -15.04 14.93
N VAL A 81 -5.83 -14.14 15.37
CA VAL A 81 -5.00 -14.33 16.55
C VAL A 81 -5.86 -14.30 17.82
N ASP A 82 -6.82 -13.38 17.91
CA ASP A 82 -7.72 -13.30 19.06
C ASP A 82 -8.62 -14.55 19.18
N VAL A 83 -9.16 -15.04 18.06
CA VAL A 83 -9.92 -16.30 18.01
C VAL A 83 -9.05 -17.48 18.45
N ARG A 84 -7.80 -17.57 17.98
CA ARG A 84 -6.85 -18.60 18.40
C ARG A 84 -6.52 -18.53 19.89
N ARG A 85 -6.32 -17.33 20.43
CA ARG A 85 -6.06 -17.14 21.87
C ARG A 85 -7.24 -17.54 22.72
N ALA A 86 -8.45 -17.15 22.31
CA ALA A 86 -9.69 -17.53 22.97
C ALA A 86 -9.88 -19.05 23.00
N SER A 87 -9.58 -19.76 21.90
CA SER A 87 -9.69 -21.22 21.88
C SER A 87 -8.70 -21.93 22.80
N ILE A 88 -7.50 -21.37 23.01
CA ILE A 88 -6.49 -21.91 23.93
C ILE A 88 -6.85 -21.59 25.39
N ALA A 89 -7.36 -20.39 25.65
CA ALA A 89 -7.70 -19.89 26.99
C ALA A 89 -9.05 -20.40 27.53
N ALA A 90 -9.79 -21.23 26.77
CA ALA A 90 -11.13 -21.73 27.06
C ALA A 90 -11.25 -22.63 28.31
N ARG A 91 -10.22 -22.69 29.18
CA ARG A 91 -10.30 -23.25 30.53
C ARG A 91 -11.01 -22.32 31.54
N SER A 92 -11.32 -21.08 31.16
CA SER A 92 -12.10 -20.14 31.97
C SER A 92 -13.21 -19.50 31.14
N SER A 93 -14.43 -19.57 31.65
CA SER A 93 -15.71 -19.58 30.92
C SER A 93 -16.19 -18.25 30.30
N SER A 94 -15.33 -17.25 30.06
CA SER A 94 -15.76 -15.91 29.66
C SER A 94 -14.93 -15.26 28.54
N ASN A 95 -14.39 -16.03 27.60
CA ASN A 95 -13.63 -15.49 26.46
C ASN A 95 -14.24 -15.90 25.10
N TYR A 96 -15.56 -15.78 24.93
CA TYR A 96 -16.16 -16.01 23.62
C TYR A 96 -15.72 -14.92 22.63
N LYS A 97 -15.11 -15.33 21.52
CA LYS A 97 -14.79 -14.46 20.38
C LYS A 97 -15.53 -14.98 19.14
N PRO A 98 -16.20 -14.11 18.36
CA PRO A 98 -16.89 -14.54 17.16
C PRO A 98 -15.95 -15.26 16.18
N PRO A 99 -16.38 -16.35 15.55
CA PRO A 99 -15.57 -17.06 14.58
C PRO A 99 -15.26 -16.19 13.36
N LEU A 100 -14.22 -16.58 12.63
CA LEU A 100 -13.86 -15.93 11.37
C LEU A 100 -14.96 -16.15 10.32
N THR A 101 -15.33 -15.08 9.62
CA THR A 101 -16.27 -15.13 8.49
C THR A 101 -15.66 -15.89 7.31
N PRO A 102 -16.45 -16.36 6.33
CA PRO A 102 -15.93 -17.04 5.14
C PRO A 102 -14.90 -16.21 4.37
N ILE A 103 -15.16 -14.91 4.24
CA ILE A 103 -14.28 -13.93 3.60
C ILE A 103 -12.95 -13.79 4.37
N GLU A 104 -13.01 -13.68 5.70
CA GLU A 104 -11.83 -13.62 6.56
C GLU A 104 -10.98 -14.89 6.47
N LYS A 105 -11.62 -16.06 6.47
CA LYS A 105 -10.91 -17.35 6.27
C LYS A 105 -10.20 -17.39 4.93
N ARG A 106 -10.85 -16.91 3.86
CA ARG A 106 -10.27 -16.83 2.52
C ARG A 106 -9.03 -15.92 2.50
N ILE A 107 -9.09 -14.75 3.15
CA ILE A 107 -7.95 -13.83 3.27
C ILE A 107 -6.77 -14.47 3.98
N ILE A 108 -7.00 -15.20 5.08
CA ILE A 108 -5.92 -15.93 5.78
C ILE A 108 -5.32 -17.01 4.86
N GLY A 109 -6.16 -17.72 4.10
CA GLY A 109 -5.70 -18.69 3.11
C GLY A 109 -4.83 -18.07 2.02
N ILE A 110 -5.14 -16.85 1.58
CA ILE A 110 -4.33 -16.08 0.61
C ILE A 110 -2.98 -15.70 1.21
N LEU A 111 -2.96 -15.26 2.47
CA LEU A 111 -1.76 -14.79 3.15
C LEU A 111 -0.78 -15.91 3.55
N GLY A 112 -1.26 -17.15 3.66
CA GLY A 112 -0.46 -18.31 4.06
C GLY A 112 -0.25 -18.41 5.57
N LYS A 113 0.26 -19.57 6.03
CA LYS A 113 0.43 -19.91 7.45
C LYS A 113 1.40 -18.98 8.19
N GLU A 114 2.39 -18.44 7.48
CA GLU A 114 3.42 -17.53 7.98
C GLU A 114 2.85 -16.16 8.39
N ALA A 115 1.68 -15.78 7.87
CA ALA A 115 1.05 -14.50 8.17
C ALA A 115 0.48 -14.38 9.59
N LEU A 116 0.47 -15.48 10.35
CA LEU A 116 -0.01 -15.56 11.74
C LEU A 116 1.13 -15.49 12.75
N GLU A 117 2.39 -15.44 12.31
CA GLU A 117 3.49 -14.93 13.11
C GLU A 117 3.39 -13.41 13.15
N ILE A 118 2.82 -12.88 14.22
CA ILE A 118 2.96 -11.45 14.51
C ILE A 118 4.43 -11.25 14.90
N LYS A 119 5.30 -10.94 13.93
CA LYS A 119 6.47 -10.10 14.25
C LYS A 119 5.90 -8.78 14.75
N SER A 120 6.37 -8.36 15.91
CA SER A 120 5.86 -7.27 16.72
C SER A 120 6.07 -5.90 16.07
N GLU A 121 5.53 -5.66 14.88
CA GLU A 121 5.35 -4.31 14.35
C GLU A 121 3.89 -3.87 14.57
N THR A 122 3.73 -3.04 15.59
CA THR A 122 2.67 -2.05 15.78
C THR A 122 1.23 -2.58 15.77
N ARG A 123 0.76 -2.98 16.96
CA ARG A 123 -0.68 -2.96 17.26
C ARG A 123 -1.16 -1.52 17.15
N ILE A 124 -1.83 -1.17 16.06
CA ILE A 124 -2.62 0.07 15.99
C ILE A 124 -3.95 -0.23 16.72
N PRO A 125 -4.23 0.38 17.89
CA PRO A 125 -5.52 0.23 18.53
C PRO A 125 -6.55 1.07 17.76
N ILE A 126 -7.29 0.42 16.87
CA ILE A 126 -8.45 1.04 16.22
C ILE A 126 -9.62 0.92 17.21
N LYS A 127 -9.80 1.95 18.05
CA LYS A 127 -11.06 2.12 18.80
C LYS A 127 -12.10 2.68 17.82
N ILE A 128 -13.03 1.84 17.39
CA ILE A 128 -14.30 2.27 16.80
C ILE A 128 -15.36 1.75 17.78
N ALA A 129 -16.13 2.68 18.32
CA ALA A 129 -17.21 2.41 19.26
C ALA A 129 -18.21 1.40 18.66
N ASP A 130 -18.71 0.50 19.51
CA ASP A 130 -19.75 -0.45 19.18
C ASP A 130 -21.00 0.25 18.62
N PRO A 131 -21.75 -0.37 17.69
CA PRO A 131 -22.97 0.23 17.17
C PRO A 131 -24.08 0.19 18.24
N PRO A 132 -24.71 1.33 18.62
CA PRO A 132 -26.00 1.30 19.28
C PRO A 132 -27.10 1.19 18.23
N SER A 133 -28.05 0.29 18.47
CA SER A 133 -29.29 0.15 17.73
C SER A 133 -30.13 1.44 17.78
N GLU A 134 -30.67 1.84 16.62
CA GLU A 134 -31.85 2.71 16.41
C GLU A 134 -31.74 4.26 16.58
N PRO A 135 -32.65 5.07 15.98
CA PRO A 135 -32.32 5.91 14.82
C PRO A 135 -32.45 7.42 15.04
N ALA A 136 -31.98 8.18 14.04
CA ALA A 136 -32.19 9.61 13.80
C ALA A 136 -31.35 10.63 14.61
N ARG A 137 -30.25 11.08 14.01
CA ARG A 137 -29.99 12.49 13.67
C ARG A 137 -28.66 12.61 12.94
N CYS A 138 -28.67 13.31 11.81
CA CYS A 138 -27.46 13.91 11.26
C CYS A 138 -26.97 14.99 12.24
N PRO A 139 -25.64 15.07 12.43
CA PRO A 139 -24.98 16.34 12.20
C PRO A 139 -23.92 16.17 11.11
N SER A 140 -24.10 16.92 10.02
CA SER A 140 -22.99 17.48 9.25
C SER A 140 -22.60 18.79 9.98
N PRO A 141 -21.41 19.40 9.82
CA PRO A 141 -20.36 19.13 8.82
C PRO A 141 -18.94 18.94 9.39
N MET A 142 -18.12 18.22 8.60
CA MET A 142 -16.66 18.25 8.53
C MET A 142 -15.87 18.39 9.85
N GLU A 143 -15.32 17.27 10.30
CA GLU A 143 -13.92 17.28 10.74
C GLU A 143 -13.14 16.42 9.75
N GLU A 144 -12.39 17.12 8.90
CA GLU A 144 -11.31 16.58 8.11
C GLU A 144 -10.37 15.82 9.05
N ILE A 145 -10.37 14.49 8.97
CA ILE A 145 -9.20 13.75 9.44
C ILE A 145 -8.14 13.95 8.38
N ILE A 146 -7.40 15.04 8.58
CA ILE A 146 -6.10 15.33 8.02
C ILE A 146 -5.29 14.03 8.09
N PHE A 147 -5.10 13.38 6.94
CA PHE A 147 -3.91 12.58 6.76
C PHE A 147 -2.89 13.58 6.24
N GLU A 148 -2.07 14.12 7.15
CA GLU A 148 -0.96 14.96 6.75
C GLU A 148 -0.11 14.15 5.77
N GLU A 149 -0.16 14.61 4.53
CA GLU A 149 0.89 14.51 3.57
C GLU A 149 2.15 15.13 4.20
N HIS A 150 2.99 14.33 4.86
CA HIS A 150 4.39 14.74 4.99
C HIS A 150 5.15 14.25 3.76
N LEU A 151 4.93 14.97 2.66
CA LEU A 151 6.02 15.34 1.78
C LEU A 151 5.63 16.63 1.04
N SER A 152 5.80 17.75 1.73
CA SER A 152 6.47 18.89 1.10
C SER A 152 7.24 19.72 2.11
N LEU A 153 8.52 19.90 1.78
CA LEU A 153 9.51 20.75 2.42
C LEU A 153 9.01 22.20 2.55
N SER A 154 9.05 22.73 3.77
CA SER A 154 9.42 24.13 4.01
C SER A 154 9.99 24.30 5.42
N SER A 155 11.22 24.81 5.45
CA SER A 155 11.99 25.39 6.55
C SER A 155 11.57 25.10 7.99
N ILE A 156 12.28 24.16 8.63
CA ILE A 156 12.51 24.23 10.08
C ILE A 156 14.01 24.45 10.26
N GLU A 157 14.36 25.68 10.63
CA GLU A 157 15.66 25.98 11.21
C GLU A 157 15.80 25.20 12.53
N THR A 158 16.92 24.48 12.63
CA THR A 158 17.68 24.03 13.83
C THR A 158 16.95 24.16 15.18
N THR A 159 16.64 23.08 15.90
CA THR A 159 17.51 22.32 16.84
C THR A 159 16.77 21.01 17.19
N ASP A 160 17.29 19.79 17.34
CA ASP A 160 18.57 19.26 17.82
C ASP A 160 18.93 17.99 17.03
N VAL A 161 20.18 17.92 16.55
CA VAL A 161 20.82 16.75 15.97
C VAL A 161 21.56 16.05 17.10
N GLU A 162 21.19 14.83 17.49
CA GLU A 162 22.11 13.85 18.14
C GLU A 162 21.39 12.54 18.54
N ASN A 163 21.02 11.71 17.55
CA ASN A 163 21.14 10.23 17.59
C ASN A 163 20.46 9.58 16.38
N THR A 164 20.88 9.95 15.17
CA THR A 164 20.57 9.12 14.00
C THR A 164 21.48 7.88 14.05
N PRO A 165 20.92 6.66 14.15
CA PRO A 165 21.74 5.45 14.18
C PRO A 165 22.63 5.35 12.93
N GLN A 166 23.89 4.92 13.07
CA GLN A 166 24.84 4.85 11.95
C GLN A 166 24.31 4.03 10.76
N TRP A 167 23.54 2.97 11.03
CA TRP A 167 22.93 2.15 9.98
C TRP A 167 21.92 2.92 9.14
N ALA A 168 21.21 3.91 9.71
CA ALA A 168 20.24 4.72 8.98
C ALA A 168 20.97 5.68 8.02
N MET A 169 22.07 6.28 8.47
CA MET A 169 22.97 7.09 7.64
C MET A 169 23.63 6.25 6.53
N GLU A 170 24.02 5.00 6.82
CA GLU A 170 24.65 4.13 5.83
C GLU A 170 23.66 3.67 4.73
N ILE A 171 22.41 3.41 5.09
CA ILE A 171 21.35 3.12 4.11
C ILE A 171 21.12 4.33 3.20
N GLU A 172 21.08 5.53 3.77
CA GLU A 172 20.89 6.76 2.99
C GLU A 172 22.11 7.03 2.09
N ASN A 173 23.32 6.84 2.59
CA ASN A 173 24.54 6.95 1.79
C ASN A 173 24.56 5.93 0.64
N LYS A 174 24.23 4.66 0.89
CA LYS A 174 24.13 3.63 -0.18
C LYS A 174 23.06 3.99 -1.22
N ARG A 175 21.94 4.56 -0.78
CA ARG A 175 20.89 5.07 -1.67
C ARG A 175 21.40 6.25 -2.51
N LEU A 176 22.10 7.20 -1.91
CA LEU A 176 22.70 8.34 -2.62
C LEU A 176 23.75 7.88 -3.63
N GLU A 177 24.66 6.99 -3.24
CA GLU A 177 25.68 6.42 -4.14
C GLU A 177 25.05 5.68 -5.33
N SER A 178 23.98 4.91 -5.07
CA SER A 178 23.25 4.24 -6.15
C SER A 178 22.59 5.24 -7.10
N HIS A 179 21.98 6.30 -6.57
CA HIS A 179 21.36 7.36 -7.37
C HIS A 179 22.39 8.16 -8.18
N THR A 180 23.52 8.53 -7.58
CA THR A 180 24.57 9.29 -8.27
C THR A 180 25.19 8.46 -9.38
N LYS A 181 25.41 7.16 -9.17
CA LYS A 181 25.90 6.26 -10.21
C LYS A 181 24.96 6.20 -11.41
N ILE A 182 23.66 5.99 -11.19
CA ILE A 182 22.64 5.98 -12.26
C ILE A 182 22.63 7.31 -13.01
N TYR A 183 22.72 8.44 -12.30
CA TYR A 183 22.75 9.75 -12.93
C TYR A 183 23.98 9.94 -13.84
N GLN A 184 25.17 9.49 -13.42
CA GLN A 184 26.37 9.56 -14.25
C GLN A 184 26.28 8.66 -15.49
N GLU A 185 25.69 7.48 -15.37
CA GLU A 185 25.45 6.59 -16.52
C GLU A 185 24.52 7.26 -17.55
N ILE A 186 23.40 7.83 -17.10
CA ILE A 186 22.47 8.56 -17.97
C ILE A 186 23.16 9.76 -18.64
N LYS A 187 23.96 10.52 -17.86
CA LYS A 187 24.72 11.66 -18.38
C LYS A 187 25.74 11.23 -19.44
N GLY A 188 26.40 10.10 -19.25
CA GLY A 188 27.32 9.53 -20.23
C GLY A 188 26.64 9.15 -21.55
N VAL A 189 25.48 8.50 -21.47
CA VAL A 189 24.66 8.15 -22.65
C VAL A 189 24.22 9.41 -23.40
N LYS A 190 23.76 10.44 -22.69
CA LYS A 190 23.36 11.71 -23.29
C LYS A 190 24.52 12.36 -24.06
N ASN A 191 25.69 12.46 -23.45
CA ASN A 191 26.88 13.03 -24.09
C ASN A 191 27.30 12.23 -25.35
N ALA A 192 27.19 10.91 -25.31
CA ALA A 192 27.51 10.07 -26.46
C ALA A 192 26.54 10.30 -27.63
N ILE A 193 25.25 10.46 -27.36
CA ILE A 193 24.24 10.78 -28.37
C ILE A 193 24.50 12.17 -28.97
N GLU A 194 24.83 13.16 -28.15
CA GLU A 194 25.17 14.50 -28.64
C GLU A 194 26.42 14.47 -29.54
N ALA A 195 27.45 13.72 -29.16
CA ALA A 195 28.66 13.56 -29.97
C ALA A 195 28.38 12.87 -31.32
N GLN A 196 27.53 11.82 -31.33
CA GLN A 196 27.10 11.17 -32.57
C GLN A 196 26.31 12.13 -33.46
N THR A 197 25.42 12.93 -32.88
CA THR A 197 24.60 13.91 -33.61
C THR A 197 25.48 14.96 -34.30
N VAL A 198 26.50 15.49 -33.60
CA VAL A 198 27.46 16.43 -34.18
C VAL A 198 28.27 15.79 -35.32
N ALA A 199 28.70 14.54 -35.15
CA ALA A 199 29.44 13.82 -36.18
C ALA A 199 28.59 13.58 -37.45
N ILE A 200 27.31 13.21 -37.29
CA ILE A 200 26.37 13.02 -38.39
C ILE A 200 26.17 14.32 -39.16
N ASN A 201 25.93 15.44 -38.46
CA ASN A 201 25.73 16.74 -39.10
C ASN A 201 26.98 17.17 -39.89
N ARG A 202 28.18 16.95 -39.34
CA ARG A 202 29.45 17.29 -40.01
C ARG A 202 29.70 16.46 -41.28
N VAL A 203 29.30 15.19 -41.30
CA VAL A 203 29.37 14.37 -42.52
C VAL A 203 28.35 14.85 -43.57
N GLY A 204 27.15 15.25 -43.13
CA GLY A 204 26.14 15.86 -44.01
C GLY A 204 26.65 17.12 -44.70
N ASP A 205 27.32 18.01 -43.98
CA ASP A 205 27.88 19.25 -44.53
C ASP A 205 28.99 18.99 -45.56
N LEU A 206 29.80 17.93 -45.37
CA LEU A 206 30.87 17.55 -46.32
C LEU A 206 30.35 16.89 -47.60
N LEU A 207 29.16 16.29 -47.56
CA LEU A 207 28.51 15.70 -48.74
C LEU A 207 27.67 16.71 -49.53
N ALA A 208 27.37 17.87 -48.94
CA ALA A 208 26.60 18.95 -49.54
C ALA A 208 27.46 20.08 -50.15
N ALA A 209 28.78 20.03 -49.95
CA ALA A 209 29.78 20.95 -50.51
C ALA A 209 30.48 20.35 -51.74
#